data_AF-W2SYA1-F1
#
_entry.id   AF-W2SYA1-F1
#
_cell.length_a   1.000
_cell.length_b   1.000
_cell.length_c   1.000
_cell.angle_alpha   90.00
_cell.angle_beta   90.00
_cell.angle_gamma   90.00
#
_symmetry.space_group_name_H-M   'P 1'
#
loop_
_entity.id
_entity.type
_entity.pdbx_description
1 polymer ?
#
loop_
_entity_poly.entity_id
_entity_poly.type
_entity_poly.pdbx_seq_one_letter_code
_entity_poly.pdbx_strand_id
1 'polypeptide(L)'
;MEPFFPMVNFDGLSNQYTDNLYQFAPRPTCAFSNTGGCGSKYLFCDLSHGTPRCASKILIGGNCGGYTNSKTPMPTTQPPIITTTPVAPTQENVQIDT
;
A
#
# COMPACT_ATOMS: atom_id res chain seq x y z
N MET A 1 18.08 -16.46 -9.06
CA MET A 1 16.69 -16.51 -8.58
C MET A 1 16.03 -17.66 -9.32
N GLU A 2 16.14 -18.90 -8.83
CA GLU A 2 15.47 -20.04 -9.51
C GLU A 2 13.95 -19.92 -9.36
N PRO A 3 13.15 -20.27 -10.37
CA PRO A 3 13.48 -20.84 -11.69
C PRO A 3 13.81 -19.80 -12.80
N PHE A 4 13.98 -18.52 -12.45
CA PHE A 4 14.10 -17.40 -13.39
C PHE A 4 15.55 -17.13 -13.84
N PHE A 5 16.19 -18.07 -14.53
CA PHE A 5 17.51 -17.82 -15.14
C PHE A 5 17.40 -16.90 -16.37
N PRO A 6 18.30 -15.92 -16.56
CA PRO A 6 19.56 -15.66 -15.84
C PRO A 6 19.46 -14.69 -14.65
N MET A 7 18.27 -14.32 -14.17
CA MET A 7 18.10 -13.27 -13.16
C MET A 7 18.71 -13.64 -11.81
N VAL A 8 19.43 -12.67 -11.22
CA VAL A 8 19.96 -12.75 -9.86
C VAL A 8 19.05 -11.97 -8.89
N ASN A 9 19.21 -12.21 -7.58
CA ASN A 9 18.36 -11.54 -6.58
C ASN A 9 18.45 -10.01 -6.63
N PHE A 10 19.58 -9.46 -7.12
CA PHE A 10 19.75 -8.03 -7.32
C PHE A 10 18.78 -7.47 -8.35
N ASP A 11 18.52 -8.21 -9.44
CA ASP A 11 17.58 -7.79 -10.48
C ASP A 11 16.15 -7.69 -9.95
N GLY A 12 15.82 -8.50 -8.93
CA GLY A 12 14.52 -8.51 -8.25
C GLY A 12 14.15 -7.20 -7.53
N LEU A 13 15.12 -6.32 -7.29
CA LEU A 13 14.90 -5.00 -6.68
C LEU A 13 14.62 -3.90 -7.71
N SER A 14 14.71 -4.20 -9.00
CA SER A 14 14.42 -3.25 -10.06
C SER A 14 12.93 -3.16 -10.37
N ASN A 15 12.45 -1.97 -10.78
CA ASN A 15 11.07 -1.84 -11.30
C ASN A 15 10.85 -2.71 -12.55
N GLN A 16 11.90 -2.91 -13.35
CA GLN A 16 11.86 -3.76 -14.54
C GLN A 16 11.45 -5.20 -14.18
N TYR A 17 11.90 -5.73 -13.04
CA TYR A 17 11.49 -7.04 -12.57
C TYR A 17 9.98 -7.10 -12.28
N THR A 18 9.44 -6.10 -11.58
CA THR A 18 8.00 -6.06 -11.29
C THR A 18 7.14 -5.82 -12.53
N ASP A 19 7.59 -4.99 -13.46
CA ASP A 19 6.82 -4.61 -14.66
C ASP A 19 6.72 -5.75 -15.68
N ASN A 20 7.74 -6.62 -15.78
CA ASN A 20 7.75 -7.72 -16.75
C ASN A 20 7.14 -9.02 -16.20
N LEU A 21 7.25 -9.28 -14.90
CA LEU A 21 6.75 -10.53 -14.30
C LEU A 21 5.35 -10.42 -13.71
N TYR A 22 4.90 -9.23 -13.33
CA TYR A 22 3.60 -9.04 -12.69
C TYR A 22 2.70 -8.12 -13.51
N GLN A 23 1.43 -8.49 -13.61
CA GLN A 23 0.39 -7.61 -14.11
C GLN A 23 -0.53 -7.22 -12.96
N PHE A 24 -0.83 -5.94 -12.86
CA PHE A 24 -1.82 -5.46 -11.90
C PHE A 24 -3.22 -5.78 -12.40
N ALA A 25 -4.01 -6.46 -11.56
CA ALA A 25 -5.44 -6.52 -11.77
C ALA A 25 -6.04 -5.11 -11.64
N PRO A 26 -7.10 -4.78 -12.39
CA PRO A 26 -7.79 -3.51 -12.25
C PRO A 26 -8.29 -3.35 -10.81
N ARG A 27 -8.03 -2.18 -10.22
CA ARG A 27 -8.51 -1.87 -8.87
C ARG A 27 -10.05 -1.91 -8.88
N PRO A 28 -10.72 -2.62 -7.95
CA PRO A 28 -12.17 -2.62 -7.89
C PRO A 28 -12.69 -1.21 -7.65
N THR A 29 -13.71 -0.83 -8.39
CA THR A 29 -14.35 0.49 -8.32
C THR A 29 -15.78 0.34 -7.79
N CYS A 30 -16.28 1.40 -7.19
CA CYS A 30 -17.67 1.49 -6.78
C CYS A 30 -18.23 2.85 -7.14
N ALA A 31 -19.55 2.96 -7.18
CA ALA A 31 -20.26 4.19 -7.52
C ALA A 31 -21.38 4.44 -6.52
N PHE A 32 -21.89 5.67 -6.48
CA PHE A 32 -23.08 6.00 -5.68
C PHE A 32 -24.29 5.14 -6.04
N SER A 33 -24.43 4.76 -7.32
CA SER A 33 -25.47 3.84 -7.81
C SER A 33 -25.17 2.36 -7.56
N ASN A 34 -23.91 2.01 -7.26
CA ASN A 34 -23.47 0.64 -7.02
C ASN A 34 -22.45 0.57 -5.88
N THR A 35 -22.96 0.59 -4.65
CA THR A 35 -22.17 0.45 -3.43
C THR A 35 -21.60 -0.97 -3.24
N GLY A 36 -22.12 -1.96 -3.97
CA GLY A 36 -21.62 -3.33 -4.00
C GLY A 36 -20.45 -3.57 -4.97
N GLY A 37 -20.04 -2.56 -5.75
CA GLY A 37 -19.06 -2.70 -6.85
C GLY A 37 -17.68 -3.21 -6.44
N CYS A 38 -17.32 -3.14 -5.15
CA CYS A 38 -16.01 -3.57 -4.69
C CYS A 38 -15.77 -5.09 -4.74
N GLY A 39 -16.82 -5.90 -4.86
CA GLY A 39 -16.72 -7.33 -5.17
C GLY A 39 -15.96 -8.21 -4.16
N SER A 40 -15.66 -7.69 -2.96
CA SER A 40 -14.86 -8.40 -1.94
C SER A 40 -15.48 -8.26 -0.57
N LYS A 41 -15.47 -9.35 0.21
CA LYS A 41 -15.96 -9.37 1.60
C LYS A 41 -15.16 -8.44 2.52
N TYR A 42 -13.90 -8.17 2.16
CA TYR A 42 -12.97 -7.32 2.92
C TYR A 42 -13.04 -5.85 2.53
N LEU A 43 -13.70 -5.51 1.41
CA LEU A 43 -13.79 -4.15 0.90
C LEU A 43 -15.21 -3.60 1.07
N PHE A 44 -15.30 -2.30 1.29
CA PHE A 44 -16.57 -1.56 1.26
C PHE A 44 -16.40 -0.32 0.39
N CYS A 45 -17.52 0.20 -0.11
CA CYS A 45 -17.53 1.44 -0.87
C CYS A 45 -17.50 2.63 0.10
N ASP A 46 -16.38 3.33 0.14
CA ASP A 46 -16.19 4.59 0.85
C ASP A 46 -16.74 5.73 -0.01
N LEU A 47 -17.80 6.36 0.49
CA LEU A 47 -18.48 7.52 -0.11
C LEU A 47 -18.17 8.82 0.66
N SER A 48 -17.29 8.78 1.65
CA SER A 48 -17.15 9.84 2.65
C SER A 48 -16.19 10.96 2.25
N HIS A 49 -15.25 10.65 1.36
CA HIS A 49 -14.19 11.56 0.92
C HIS A 49 -14.42 12.11 -0.50
N GLY A 50 -15.67 12.16 -0.96
CA GLY A 50 -16.04 12.67 -2.29
C GLY A 50 -16.16 11.54 -3.32
N THR A 51 -15.10 11.29 -4.11
CA THR A 51 -15.15 10.27 -5.17
C THR A 51 -15.25 8.87 -4.56
N PRO A 52 -16.25 8.06 -4.98
CA PRO A 52 -16.47 6.74 -4.42
C PRO A 52 -15.26 5.84 -4.66
N ARG A 53 -14.77 5.20 -3.61
CA ARG A 53 -13.58 4.34 -3.69
C ARG A 53 -13.73 3.10 -2.83
N CYS A 54 -13.11 2.01 -3.26
CA CYS A 54 -13.08 0.80 -2.45
C CYS A 54 -12.00 0.90 -1.37
N ALA A 55 -12.42 0.81 -0.12
CA ALA A 55 -11.59 0.85 1.08
C ALA A 55 -11.70 -0.46 1.88
N SER A 56 -10.69 -0.76 2.70
CA SER A 56 -10.65 -1.95 3.55
C SER A 56 -11.56 -1.81 4.76
N LYS A 57 -12.37 -2.83 5.04
CA LYS A 57 -13.14 -2.93 6.29
C LYS A 57 -12.20 -3.17 7.47
N ILE A 58 -12.49 -2.53 8.61
CA ILE A 58 -11.78 -2.76 9.87
C ILE A 58 -12.10 -4.16 10.42
N LEU A 59 -13.37 -4.57 10.31
CA LEU A 59 -13.86 -5.88 10.76
C LEU A 59 -14.83 -6.45 9.74
N ILE A 60 -14.67 -7.74 9.42
CA ILE A 60 -15.56 -8.46 8.51
C ILE A 60 -16.88 -8.71 9.24
N GLY A 61 -18.00 -8.21 8.71
CA GLY A 61 -19.32 -8.35 9.34
C GLY A 61 -19.58 -7.38 10.51
N GLY A 62 -18.66 -6.47 10.81
CA GLY A 62 -18.88 -5.41 11.79
C GLY A 62 -19.86 -4.34 11.29
N ASN A 63 -20.63 -3.74 12.19
CA ASN A 63 -21.48 -2.59 11.87
C ASN A 63 -20.61 -1.34 11.67
N CYS A 64 -20.41 -0.94 10.42
CA CYS A 64 -19.66 0.27 10.07
C CYS A 64 -20.56 1.51 9.93
N GLY A 65 -21.77 1.54 10.49
CA GLY A 65 -22.71 2.68 10.38
C GLY A 65 -22.17 4.01 10.92
N GLY A 66 -21.13 3.98 11.76
CA GLY A 66 -20.41 5.19 12.21
C GLY A 66 -19.37 5.72 11.22
N TYR A 67 -19.06 4.97 10.16
CA TYR A 67 -18.23 5.44 9.05
C TYR A 67 -19.04 6.43 8.21
N THR A 68 -19.11 7.66 8.68
CA THR A 68 -19.89 8.75 8.08
C THR A 68 -18.97 9.89 7.69
N ASN A 69 -19.48 10.79 6.86
CA ASN A 69 -18.78 11.95 6.26
C ASN A 69 -18.36 13.02 7.29
N SER A 70 -18.15 12.65 8.56
CA SER A 70 -17.68 13.57 9.58
C SER A 70 -16.26 13.99 9.22
N LYS A 71 -16.09 15.26 8.84
CA LYS A 71 -14.81 15.95 8.63
C LYS A 71 -13.90 15.97 9.87
N THR A 72 -14.21 15.23 10.92
CA THR A 72 -13.30 14.89 12.00
C THR A 72 -12.43 13.73 11.55
N PRO A 73 -11.12 13.93 11.36
CA PRO A 73 -10.21 12.81 11.17
C PRO A 73 -10.48 11.81 12.29
N MET A 74 -10.72 10.54 11.94
CA MET A 74 -10.54 9.48 12.92
C MET A 74 -9.13 9.69 13.51
N PRO A 75 -8.95 9.70 14.84
CA PRO A 75 -7.61 9.75 15.39
C PRO A 75 -6.89 8.54 14.83
N THR A 76 -5.93 8.79 13.93
CA THR A 76 -5.06 7.76 13.39
C THR A 76 -4.24 7.27 14.56
N THR A 77 -4.71 6.23 15.25
CA THR A 77 -3.80 5.38 16.03
C THR A 77 -3.04 4.52 15.03
N GLN A 78 -2.28 5.19 14.16
CA GLN A 78 -1.22 4.52 13.44
C GLN A 78 -0.22 4.11 14.52
N PRO A 79 0.08 2.82 14.72
CA PRO A 79 1.26 2.47 15.49
C PRO A 79 2.43 3.24 14.84
N PRO A 80 3.26 3.94 15.62
CA PRO A 80 4.33 4.75 15.05
C PRO A 80 5.13 3.86 14.11
N ILE A 81 5.20 4.24 12.83
CA ILE A 81 6.25 3.72 11.96
C ILE A 81 7.52 4.20 12.63
N ILE A 82 8.29 3.26 13.20
CA ILE A 82 9.62 3.54 13.68
C ILE A 82 10.42 3.86 12.42
N THR A 83 10.40 5.12 12.00
CA THR A 83 11.30 5.64 11.00
C THR A 83 12.67 5.65 11.67
N THR A 84 13.35 4.51 11.66
CA THR A 84 14.81 4.54 11.77
C THR A 84 15.27 5.31 10.53
N THR A 85 15.59 6.59 10.71
CA THR A 85 16.34 7.33 9.71
C THR A 85 17.52 6.45 9.30
N PRO A 86 17.69 6.10 8.01
CA PRO A 86 18.94 5.50 7.58
C PRO A 86 20.03 6.51 7.93
N VAL A 87 20.90 6.11 8.85
CA VAL A 87 22.15 6.81 9.12
C VAL A 87 22.85 6.92 7.77
N ALA A 88 23.04 8.16 7.30
CA ALA A 88 23.91 8.41 6.17
C ALA A 88 25.26 7.76 6.47
N PRO A 89 25.87 6.99 5.56
CA PRO A 89 27.22 6.50 5.77
C PRO A 89 28.12 7.72 5.92
N THR A 90 28.69 7.91 7.10
CA THR A 90 29.84 8.77 7.31
C THR A 90 30.92 8.29 6.35
N GLN A 91 31.40 9.16 5.47
CA GLN A 91 32.58 8.86 4.67
C GLN A 91 33.76 8.64 5.62
N GLU A 92 34.21 7.39 5.73
CA GLU A 92 35.49 7.07 6.31
C GLU A 92 36.55 7.50 5.28
N ASN A 93 37.15 8.67 5.53
CA ASN A 93 38.31 9.12 4.79
C ASN A 93 39.48 8.20 5.17
N VAL A 94 39.65 7.10 4.43
CA VAL A 94 40.84 6.26 4.53
C VAL A 94 42.00 7.05 3.95
N GLN A 95 42.78 7.66 4.84
CA GLN A 95 44.07 8.24 4.51
C GLN A 95 45.01 7.09 4.10
N ILE A 96 45.32 7.01 2.81
CA ILE A 96 46.35 6.11 2.29
C ILE A 96 47.69 6.77 2.66
N ASP A 97 48.32 6.34 3.75
CA ASP A 97 49.73 6.62 3.98
C ASP A 97 50.55 5.90 2.90
N THR A 98 51.42 6.68 2.27
CA THR A 98 52.31 6.29 1.17
C THR A 98 53.53 5.53 1.67
#